data_AF-A0A7J9Q6Z7-F1
#
_entry.id   AF-A0A7J9Q6Z7-F1
#
_cell.length_a   1.000
_cell.length_b   1.000
_cell.length_c   1.000
_cell.angle_alpha   90.00
_cell.angle_beta   90.00
_cell.angle_gamma   90.00
#
_symmetry.space_group_name_H-M   'P 1'
#
loop_
_entity.id
_entity.type
_entity.pdbx_description
1 polymer ?
#
loop_
_entity_poly.entity_id
_entity_poly.type
_entity_poly.pdbx_seq_one_letter_code
_entity_poly.pdbx_strand_id
1 'polypeptide(L)'
;MDTNEIFNYMKTGATWLAGGGLVYFTSIVGLGVASMCSERIKSNEQLERVIKEESEKLNLKNVIGIFNKNNPEISAREYTKNICGIRIGGNYATRCDVKHELYHIYKHRPFQEKTNKKKEQILNWMKYWFLEEPQAMVYEVFEIKL
;
A
#
# COMPACT_ATOMS: atom_id res chain seq x y z
N MET A 1 2.01 -26.07 38.44
CA MET A 1 2.38 -24.84 37.71
C MET A 1 1.98 -23.68 38.61
N ASP A 2 2.94 -22.88 39.05
CA ASP A 2 2.68 -21.76 39.98
C ASP A 2 1.90 -20.66 39.23
N THR A 3 0.86 -20.13 39.86
CA THR A 3 0.05 -19.02 39.31
C THR A 3 0.90 -17.79 38.99
N ASN A 4 2.00 -17.58 39.72
CA ASN A 4 2.96 -16.51 39.45
C ASN A 4 3.73 -16.72 38.14
N GLU A 5 4.01 -17.98 37.80
CA GLU A 5 4.68 -18.36 36.56
C GLU A 5 3.78 -18.09 35.35
N ILE A 6 2.51 -18.49 35.43
CA ILE A 6 1.48 -18.22 34.41
C ILE A 6 1.32 -16.71 34.18
N PHE A 7 1.27 -15.93 35.26
CA PHE A 7 1.16 -14.47 35.18
C PHE A 7 2.37 -13.83 34.50
N ASN A 8 3.58 -14.30 34.79
CA ASN A 8 4.80 -13.83 34.14
C ASN A 8 4.84 -14.15 32.64
N TYR A 9 4.41 -15.35 32.21
CA TYR A 9 4.31 -15.68 30.79
C TYR A 9 3.28 -14.80 30.06
N MET A 10 2.12 -14.55 30.67
CA MET A 10 1.11 -13.66 30.08
C MET A 10 1.61 -12.22 29.96
N LYS A 11 2.30 -11.69 30.98
CA LYS A 11 2.90 -10.35 30.97
C LYS A 11 3.99 -10.23 29.90
N THR A 12 4.87 -11.24 29.79
CA THR A 12 5.90 -11.30 28.76
C THR A 12 5.28 -11.38 27.37
N GLY A 13 4.27 -12.23 27.16
CA GLY A 13 3.55 -12.34 25.89
C GLY A 13 2.85 -11.03 25.49
N ALA A 14 2.20 -10.35 26.43
CA ALA A 14 1.59 -9.05 26.19
C ALA A 14 2.63 -7.97 25.86
N THR A 15 3.80 -8.02 26.50
CA THR A 15 4.91 -7.10 26.21
C THR A 15 5.48 -7.32 24.82
N TRP A 16 5.63 -8.57 24.37
CA TRP A 16 6.05 -8.87 23.00
C TRP A 16 5.01 -8.48 21.96
N LEU A 17 3.72 -8.68 22.23
CA LEU A 17 2.65 -8.23 21.33
C LEU A 17 2.60 -6.70 21.26
N ALA A 18 2.72 -6.02 22.39
CA ALA A 18 2.75 -4.55 22.44
C ALA A 18 4.02 -3.99 21.78
N GLY A 19 5.18 -4.58 22.06
CA GLY A 19 6.46 -4.19 21.47
C GLY A 19 6.51 -4.45 19.97
N GLY A 20 6.08 -5.64 19.53
CA GLY A 20 5.96 -5.99 18.12
C GLY A 20 4.99 -5.07 17.37
N GLY A 21 3.84 -4.76 17.98
CA GLY A 21 2.87 -3.79 17.45
C GLY A 21 3.46 -2.39 17.33
N LEU A 22 4.15 -1.90 18.36
CA LEU A 22 4.78 -0.58 18.35
C LEU A 22 5.88 -0.48 17.28
N VAL A 23 6.74 -1.49 17.16
CA VAL A 23 7.78 -1.55 16.11
C VAL A 23 7.15 -1.55 14.73
N TYR A 24 6.07 -2.31 14.53
CA TYR A 24 5.33 -2.34 13.27
C TYR A 24 4.75 -0.97 12.91
N PHE A 25 4.04 -0.31 13.84
CA PHE A 25 3.45 1.01 13.58
C PHE A 25 4.50 2.09 13.35
N THR A 26 5.57 2.11 14.15
CA THR A 26 6.66 3.08 13.98
C THR A 26 7.39 2.88 12.65
N SER A 27 7.55 1.64 12.19
CA SER A 27 8.12 1.34 10.88
C SER A 27 7.23 1.88 9.75
N ILE A 28 5.91 1.67 9.82
CA ILE A 28 4.95 2.22 8.84
C ILE A 28 5.01 3.74 8.77
N VAL A 29 5.02 4.42 9.91
CA VAL A 29 5.15 5.89 9.95
C VAL A 29 6.48 6.35 9.35
N GLY A 30 7.57 5.63 9.63
CA GLY A 30 8.89 5.91 9.04
C GLY A 30 8.89 5.80 7.51
N LEU A 31 8.19 4.81 6.95
CA LEU A 31 8.04 4.65 5.50
C LEU A 31 7.31 5.85 4.87
N GLY A 32 6.23 6.31 5.51
CA GLY A 32 5.49 7.49 5.06
C GLY A 32 6.32 8.78 5.05
N VAL A 33 7.32 8.91 5.92
CA VAL A 33 8.27 10.04 5.88
C VAL A 33 9.26 9.88 4.74
N ALA A 34 9.78 8.68 4.51
CA ALA A 34 10.72 8.41 3.42
C ALA A 34 10.09 8.66 2.04
N SER A 35 8.80 8.36 1.86
CA SER A 35 8.09 8.59 0.59
C SER A 35 7.98 10.09 0.23
N MET A 36 7.98 10.99 1.23
CA MET A 36 7.97 12.44 0.99
C MET A 36 9.25 12.97 0.30
N CYS A 37 10.35 12.22 0.36
CA CYS A 37 11.61 12.57 -0.32
C CYS A 37 11.62 12.19 -1.80
N SER A 38 10.58 11.49 -2.28
CA SER A 38 10.48 11.04 -3.66
C SER A 38 10.25 12.19 -4.65
N GLU A 39 10.57 11.94 -5.91
CA GLU A 39 10.26 12.82 -7.03
C GLU A 39 8.76 13.19 -7.03
N ARG A 40 8.45 14.49 -7.08
CA ARG A 40 7.07 15.00 -7.14
C ARG A 40 6.52 14.97 -8.55
N ILE A 41 5.27 14.56 -8.69
CA ILE A 41 4.50 14.59 -9.94
C ILE A 41 3.87 15.97 -10.12
N LYS A 42 4.19 16.64 -11.23
CA LYS A 42 3.74 18.01 -11.55
C LYS A 42 2.86 18.10 -12.78
N SER A 43 2.82 17.07 -13.62
CA SER A 43 2.02 17.03 -14.86
C SER A 43 1.62 15.61 -15.26
N ASN A 44 0.71 15.50 -16.23
CA ASN A 44 0.30 14.20 -16.79
C ASN A 44 1.45 13.51 -17.53
N GLU A 45 2.27 14.25 -18.28
CA GLU A 45 3.41 13.71 -19.02
C GLU A 45 4.44 13.11 -18.06
N GLN A 46 4.67 13.78 -16.92
CA GLN A 46 5.54 13.26 -15.88
C GLN A 46 4.95 12.01 -15.23
N LEU A 47 3.63 12.00 -14.94
CA LEU A 47 2.94 10.84 -14.41
C LEU A 47 3.04 9.64 -15.36
N GLU A 48 2.77 9.83 -16.65
CA GLU A 48 2.84 8.78 -17.67
C GLU A 48 4.24 8.18 -17.77
N ARG A 49 5.29 9.03 -17.76
CA ARG A 49 6.67 8.55 -17.72
C ARG A 49 6.94 7.71 -16.48
N VAL A 50 6.55 8.18 -15.30
CA VAL A 50 6.77 7.45 -14.03
C VAL A 50 5.99 6.14 -14.01
N ILE A 51 4.72 6.14 -14.46
CA ILE A 51 3.91 4.92 -14.58
C ILE A 51 4.62 3.92 -15.50
N LYS A 52 5.14 4.36 -16.64
CA LYS A 52 5.85 3.48 -17.56
C LYS A 52 7.09 2.86 -16.90
N GLU A 53 7.96 3.68 -16.33
CA GLU A 53 9.19 3.23 -15.67
C GLU A 53 8.91 2.22 -14.54
N GLU A 54 7.92 2.50 -13.69
CA GLU A 54 7.61 1.64 -12.54
C GLU A 54 6.77 0.41 -12.92
N SER A 55 5.91 0.51 -13.93
CA SER A 55 5.15 -0.64 -14.45
C SER A 55 6.06 -1.68 -15.08
N GLU A 56 7.14 -1.27 -15.75
CA GLU A 56 8.15 -2.17 -16.32
C GLU A 56 8.80 -3.03 -15.22
N LYS A 57 9.12 -2.46 -14.04
CA LYS A 57 9.69 -3.21 -12.90
C LYS A 57 8.74 -4.29 -12.35
N LEU A 58 7.43 -4.07 -12.49
CA LEU A 58 6.37 -5.00 -12.05
C LEU A 58 5.84 -5.91 -13.17
N ASN A 59 6.37 -5.79 -14.40
CA ASN A 59 5.82 -6.44 -15.59
C ASN A 59 4.32 -6.16 -15.80
N LEU A 60 3.86 -4.97 -15.42
CA LEU A 60 2.48 -4.52 -15.62
C LEU A 60 2.31 -3.94 -17.03
N LYS A 61 1.18 -4.27 -17.66
CA LYS A 61 0.79 -3.75 -18.97
C LYS A 61 -0.52 -3.01 -18.88
N ASN A 62 -0.69 -2.03 -19.78
CA ASN A 62 -1.91 -1.24 -19.95
C ASN A 62 -2.33 -0.50 -18.66
N VAL A 63 -1.37 0.18 -18.04
CA VAL A 63 -1.64 1.11 -16.94
C VAL A 63 -1.68 2.52 -17.50
N ILE A 64 -2.75 3.27 -17.19
CA ILE A 64 -2.92 4.67 -17.57
C ILE A 64 -3.02 5.54 -16.32
N GLY A 65 -2.55 6.78 -16.41
CA GLY A 65 -2.55 7.74 -15.30
C GLY A 65 -3.42 8.94 -15.58
N ILE A 66 -4.03 9.50 -14.54
CA ILE A 66 -4.62 10.84 -14.57
C ILE A 66 -4.06 11.63 -13.39
N PHE A 67 -3.38 12.73 -13.68
CA PHE A 67 -2.90 13.69 -12.69
C PHE A 67 -3.91 14.83 -12.53
N ASN A 68 -4.37 15.05 -11.29
CA ASN A 68 -5.22 16.20 -10.96
C ASN A 68 -4.67 16.97 -9.75
N LYS A 69 -4.02 18.09 -10.02
CA LYS A 69 -3.44 18.95 -8.96
C LYS A 69 -4.50 19.47 -7.95
N ASN A 70 -5.75 19.65 -8.38
CA ASN A 70 -6.82 20.25 -7.58
C ASN A 70 -7.62 19.23 -6.77
N ASN A 71 -7.38 17.93 -6.97
CA ASN A 71 -8.07 16.85 -6.26
C ASN A 71 -7.02 15.97 -5.58
N PRO A 72 -6.95 15.88 -4.24
CA PRO A 72 -5.95 15.07 -3.53
C PRO A 72 -6.19 13.54 -3.61
N GLU A 73 -6.90 13.07 -4.63
CA GLU A 73 -7.23 11.66 -4.82
C GLU A 73 -5.99 10.87 -5.22
N ILE A 74 -5.71 9.80 -4.48
CA ILE A 74 -4.72 8.77 -4.80
C ILE A 74 -5.48 7.45 -4.82
N SER A 75 -5.58 6.81 -5.99
CA SER A 75 -6.26 5.53 -6.12
C SER A 75 -5.90 4.78 -7.40
N ALA A 76 -5.87 3.45 -7.31
CA ALA A 76 -5.89 2.54 -8.45
C ALA A 76 -7.27 1.92 -8.66
N ARG A 77 -7.65 1.72 -9.93
CA ARG A 77 -8.88 1.01 -10.31
C ARG A 77 -8.69 0.25 -11.62
N GLU A 78 -9.31 -0.92 -11.72
CA GLU A 78 -9.52 -1.58 -13.01
C GLU A 78 -10.70 -0.95 -13.77
N TYR A 79 -10.45 -0.46 -14.99
CA TYR A 79 -11.51 0.06 -15.86
C TYR A 79 -12.12 -1.04 -16.73
N THR A 80 -11.28 -1.95 -17.22
CA THR A 80 -11.68 -3.15 -17.98
C THR A 80 -10.73 -4.29 -17.61
N LYS A 81 -11.06 -5.54 -17.95
CA LYS A 81 -10.29 -6.76 -17.63
C LYS A 81 -8.77 -6.71 -17.90
N ASN A 82 -8.30 -5.73 -18.67
CA ASN A 82 -6.91 -5.58 -19.04
C ASN A 82 -6.38 -4.14 -18.92
N ILE A 83 -7.18 -3.16 -18.48
CA ILE A 83 -6.76 -1.75 -18.38
C ILE A 83 -6.96 -1.28 -16.95
N CYS A 84 -5.86 -0.87 -16.32
CA CYS A 84 -5.88 -0.26 -14.99
C CYS A 84 -5.61 1.23 -15.10
N GLY A 85 -6.35 2.00 -14.32
CA GLY A 85 -6.14 3.43 -14.13
C GLY A 85 -5.55 3.71 -12.76
N ILE A 86 -4.64 4.66 -12.71
CA ILE A 86 -4.22 5.30 -11.47
C ILE A 86 -4.63 6.77 -11.55
N ARG A 87 -5.27 7.25 -10.49
CA ARG A 87 -5.51 8.67 -10.25
C ARG A 87 -4.57 9.11 -9.16
N ILE A 88 -3.77 10.12 -9.48
CA ILE A 88 -2.85 10.74 -8.52
C ILE A 88 -3.16 12.22 -8.51
N GLY A 89 -3.19 12.83 -7.34
CA GLY A 89 -3.49 14.24 -7.27
C GLY A 89 -3.06 14.92 -5.99
N GLY A 90 -3.31 16.23 -5.96
CA GLY A 90 -2.79 17.13 -4.93
C GLY A 90 -1.37 17.64 -5.20
N ASN A 91 -0.99 18.67 -4.43
CA ASN A 91 0.30 19.36 -4.57
C ASN A 91 1.51 18.54 -4.09
N TYR A 92 1.26 17.40 -3.45
CA TYR A 92 2.26 16.54 -2.83
C TYR A 92 2.33 15.15 -3.45
N ALA A 93 1.65 14.92 -4.58
CA ALA A 93 1.78 13.70 -5.35
C ALA A 93 3.25 13.39 -5.68
N THR A 94 3.64 12.15 -5.46
CA THR A 94 5.01 11.66 -5.64
C THR A 94 5.05 10.38 -6.48
N ARG A 95 6.25 10.05 -6.94
CA ARG A 95 6.56 8.74 -7.54
C ARG A 95 6.35 7.59 -6.55
N CYS A 96 6.51 7.78 -5.24
CA CYS A 96 6.15 6.76 -4.25
C CYS A 96 4.65 6.44 -4.28
N ASP A 97 3.78 7.46 -4.38
CA ASP A 97 2.33 7.23 -4.51
C ASP A 97 2.00 6.40 -5.77
N VAL A 98 2.71 6.65 -6.88
CA VAL A 98 2.57 5.84 -8.10
C VAL A 98 3.02 4.40 -7.87
N LYS A 99 4.16 4.18 -7.19
CA LYS A 99 4.67 2.84 -6.86
C LYS A 99 3.70 2.08 -5.95
N HIS A 100 3.12 2.77 -4.96
CA HIS A 100 2.13 2.24 -4.03
C HIS A 100 0.92 1.68 -4.80
N GLU A 101 0.30 2.52 -5.62
CA GLU A 101 -0.89 2.14 -6.39
C GLU A 101 -0.60 1.07 -7.46
N LEU A 102 0.58 1.11 -8.09
CA LEU A 102 1.02 0.05 -8.99
C LEU A 102 1.21 -1.29 -8.28
N TYR A 103 1.69 -1.28 -7.04
CA TYR A 103 1.85 -2.51 -6.27
C TYR A 103 0.50 -3.15 -5.92
N HIS A 104 -0.52 -2.34 -5.60
CA HIS A 104 -1.89 -2.82 -5.47
C HIS A 104 -2.39 -3.48 -6.76
N ILE A 105 -2.18 -2.84 -7.93
CA ILE A 105 -2.52 -3.45 -9.22
C ILE A 105 -1.79 -4.78 -9.44
N TYR A 106 -0.51 -4.86 -9.05
CA TYR A 106 0.29 -6.08 -9.16
C TYR A 106 -0.25 -7.21 -8.28
N LYS A 107 -0.57 -6.94 -7.01
CA LYS A 107 -1.08 -7.95 -6.06
C LYS A 107 -2.50 -8.40 -6.38
N HIS A 108 -3.32 -7.50 -6.90
CA HIS A 108 -4.74 -7.75 -7.15
C HIS A 108 -5.05 -8.11 -8.59
N ARG A 109 -4.07 -8.50 -9.43
CA ARG A 109 -4.38 -9.11 -10.73
C ARG A 109 -4.38 -10.65 -10.65
N PRO A 110 -5.46 -11.32 -11.09
CA PRO A 110 -6.77 -10.77 -11.49
C PRO A 110 -7.58 -10.25 -10.29
N PHE A 111 -8.39 -9.20 -10.49
CA PHE A 111 -9.13 -8.54 -9.41
C PHE A 111 -10.13 -9.50 -8.77
N GLN A 112 -10.08 -9.58 -7.43
CA GLN A 112 -10.96 -10.47 -6.68
C GLN A 112 -12.41 -9.95 -6.73
N GLU A 113 -13.36 -10.86 -6.96
CA GLU A 113 -14.78 -10.54 -6.90
C GLU A 113 -15.18 -10.16 -5.46
N LYS A 114 -15.99 -9.10 -5.33
CA LYS A 114 -16.47 -8.65 -4.02
C LYS A 114 -17.43 -9.67 -3.41
N THR A 115 -17.17 -10.08 -2.17
CA THR A 115 -18.08 -10.92 -1.38
C THR A 115 -19.13 -10.07 -0.64
N ASN A 116 -20.36 -10.60 -0.54
CA ASN A 116 -21.49 -9.96 0.14
C ASN A 116 -21.62 -10.34 1.63
N LYS A 117 -20.74 -11.20 2.16
CA LYS A 117 -20.83 -11.66 3.56
C LYS A 117 -20.11 -10.69 4.52
N LYS A 118 -20.83 -10.16 5.50
CA LYS A 118 -20.32 -9.20 6.51
C LYS A 118 -19.04 -9.65 7.24
N LYS A 119 -18.95 -10.93 7.63
CA LYS A 119 -17.76 -11.47 8.32
C LYS A 119 -16.52 -11.49 7.40
N GLU A 120 -16.71 -11.82 6.13
CA GLU A 120 -15.63 -11.81 5.13
C GLU A 120 -15.22 -10.37 4.78
N GLN A 121 -16.15 -9.40 4.80
CA GLN A 121 -15.83 -7.98 4.64
C GLN A 121 -14.90 -7.44 5.74
N ILE A 122 -15.14 -7.80 7.00
CA ILE A 122 -14.27 -7.39 8.11
C ILE A 122 -12.88 -8.03 7.98
N LEU A 123 -12.82 -9.32 7.64
CA LEU A 123 -11.54 -10.01 7.42
C LEU A 123 -10.76 -9.41 6.25
N ASN A 124 -11.43 -9.10 5.13
CA ASN A 124 -10.81 -8.45 3.99
C ASN A 124 -10.34 -7.04 4.32
N TRP A 125 -11.11 -6.28 5.10
CA TRP A 125 -10.70 -4.97 5.58
C TRP A 125 -9.46 -5.06 6.48
N MET A 126 -9.40 -6.03 7.41
CA MET A 126 -8.20 -6.24 8.23
C MET A 126 -7.00 -6.67 7.40
N LYS A 127 -7.19 -7.58 6.45
CA LYS A 127 -6.12 -8.02 5.53
C LYS A 127 -5.59 -6.84 4.73
N TYR A 128 -6.47 -5.99 4.23
CA TYR A 128 -6.08 -4.79 3.48
C TYR A 128 -5.18 -3.88 4.32
N TRP A 129 -5.63 -3.48 5.51
CA TRP A 129 -4.91 -2.50 6.35
C TRP A 129 -3.67 -3.05 7.05
N PHE A 130 -3.65 -4.34 7.42
CA PHE A 130 -2.54 -4.93 8.18
C PHE A 130 -1.57 -5.76 7.33
N LEU A 131 -1.86 -5.95 6.05
CA LEU A 131 -1.00 -6.73 5.16
C LEU A 131 -0.76 -6.01 3.83
N GLU A 132 -1.82 -5.67 3.09
CA GLU A 132 -1.68 -5.19 1.72
C GLU A 132 -1.13 -3.75 1.65
N GLU A 133 -1.68 -2.84 2.45
CA GLU A 133 -1.20 -1.44 2.61
C GLU A 133 0.27 -1.36 3.07
N PRO A 134 0.68 -2.03 4.17
CA PRO A 134 2.08 -2.07 4.58
C PRO A 134 3.01 -2.66 3.53
N GLN A 135 2.58 -3.71 2.81
CA GLN A 135 3.38 -4.28 1.72
C GLN A 135 3.58 -3.28 0.58
N ALA A 136 2.54 -2.51 0.23
CA ALA A 136 2.65 -1.43 -0.74
C ALA A 136 3.62 -0.32 -0.27
N MET A 137 3.57 0.06 1.01
CA MET A 137 4.53 1.02 1.61
C MET A 137 5.96 0.48 1.65
N VAL A 138 6.16 -0.80 1.92
CA VAL A 138 7.51 -1.40 1.84
C VAL A 138 8.01 -1.38 0.40
N TYR A 139 7.15 -1.68 -0.56
CA TYR A 139 7.51 -1.63 -1.98
C TYR A 139 7.79 -0.20 -2.46
N GLU A 140 6.99 0.78 -2.07
CA GLU A 140 7.15 2.17 -2.52
C GLU A 140 8.50 2.76 -2.10
N VAL A 141 9.03 2.35 -0.94
CA VAL A 141 10.31 2.83 -0.41
C VAL A 141 11.48 1.96 -0.89
N PHE A 142 11.35 0.63 -0.80
CA PHE A 142 12.48 -0.29 -0.99
C PHE A 142 12.45 -1.10 -2.29
N GLU A 143 11.36 -1.06 -3.05
CA GLU A 143 11.16 -1.87 -4.28
C GLU A 143 11.19 -3.39 -4.03
N ILE A 144 10.98 -3.81 -2.77
CA ILE A 144 10.93 -5.22 -2.38
C ILE A 144 9.52 -5.75 -2.60
N LYS A 145 9.41 -6.81 -3.41
CA LYS A 145 8.14 -7.50 -3.68
C LYS A 145 7.88 -8.52 -2.58
N LEU A 146 6.92 -8.21 -1.70
CA LEU A 146 6.36 -9.15 -0.73
C LEU A 146 5.13 -9.87 -1.28
#